data_AF-A0A2W4PDK4-F1
#
_entry.id   AF-A0A2W4PDK4-F1
#
_cell.length_a   1.000
_cell.length_b   1.000
_cell.length_c   1.000
_cell.angle_alpha   90.00
_cell.angle_beta   90.00
_cell.angle_gamma   90.00
#
_symmetry.space_group_name_H-M   'P 1'
#
loop_
_entity.id
_entity.type
_entity.pdbx_description
1 polymer ?
#
loop_
_entity_poly.entity_id
_entity_poly.type
_entity_poly.pdbx_seq_one_letter_code
_entity_poly.pdbx_strand_id
1 'polypeptide(L)'
;MVIRIASIVLRASGGLAVLLGLLFWLGIARNLVPVHMLLGILVVLSLWVIGIGQAVNGGSWPMAVGALLLGALVVVVGLRQTSLLLGPLHWVIQVVHLLLGMGAVGFGQAMVARSRGAVRVPGAAVSPPQSP
;
A
#
# COMPACT_ATOMS: atom_id res chain seq x y z
N MET A 1 -12.60 7.72 -10.05
CA MET A 1 -12.07 6.62 -10.90
C MET A 1 -10.62 6.26 -10.54
N VAL A 2 -9.70 7.23 -10.52
CA VAL A 2 -8.25 7.01 -10.29
C VAL A 2 -7.91 6.20 -9.03
N ILE A 3 -8.42 6.59 -7.86
CA ILE A 3 -8.18 5.87 -6.58
C ILE A 3 -8.62 4.39 -6.64
N ARG A 4 -9.71 4.09 -7.38
CA ARG A 4 -10.19 2.72 -7.56
C ARG A 4 -9.20 1.89 -8.38
N ILE A 5 -8.71 2.44 -9.49
CA ILE A 5 -7.71 1.78 -10.34
C ILE A 5 -6.42 1.55 -9.55
N ALA A 6 -5.92 2.59 -8.88
CA ALA A 6 -4.73 2.50 -8.03
C ALA A 6 -4.89 1.43 -6.93
N SER A 7 -6.08 1.31 -6.33
CA SER A 7 -6.35 0.25 -5.35
C SER A 7 -6.31 -1.17 -5.94
N ILE A 8 -6.73 -1.36 -7.19
CA ILE A 8 -6.68 -2.68 -7.85
C ILE A 8 -5.21 -3.03 -8.13
N VAL A 9 -4.46 -2.09 -8.69
CA VAL A 9 -3.03 -2.24 -8.96
C VAL A 9 -2.27 -2.51 -7.67
N LEU A 10 -2.51 -1.74 -6.61
CA LEU A 10 -1.88 -1.93 -5.30
C LEU A 10 -2.05 -3.36 -4.77
N ARG A 11 -3.27 -3.93 -4.86
CA ARG A 11 -3.57 -5.28 -4.37
C ARG A 11 -2.92 -6.36 -5.22
N ALA A 12 -3.07 -6.26 -6.54
CA ALA A 12 -2.53 -7.25 -7.47
C ALA A 12 -1.00 -7.26 -7.41
N SER A 13 -0.38 -6.09 -7.52
CA SER A 13 1.08 -5.96 -7.45
C SER A 13 1.61 -6.35 -6.08
N GLY A 14 0.93 -5.95 -4.99
CA GLY A 14 1.32 -6.32 -3.63
C GLY A 14 1.29 -7.82 -3.37
N GLY A 15 0.21 -8.49 -3.77
CA GLY A 15 0.08 -9.94 -3.63
C GLY A 15 1.15 -10.70 -4.42
N LEU A 16 1.37 -10.32 -5.68
CA LEU A 16 2.43 -10.92 -6.50
C LEU A 16 3.84 -10.62 -5.97
N ALA A 17 4.08 -9.40 -5.47
CA ALA A 17 5.37 -9.03 -4.89
C ALA A 17 5.68 -9.84 -3.62
N VAL A 18 4.70 -10.04 -2.74
CA VAL A 18 4.85 -10.90 -1.54
C VAL A 18 5.14 -12.35 -1.95
N LEU A 19 4.39 -12.89 -2.90
CA LEU A 19 4.61 -14.25 -3.41
C LEU A 19 6.05 -14.41 -3.94
N LEU A 20 6.51 -13.51 -4.82
CA LEU A 20 7.88 -13.54 -5.32
C LEU A 20 8.92 -13.35 -4.22
N GLY A 21 8.68 -12.45 -3.27
CA GLY A 21 9.57 -12.22 -2.13
C GLY A 21 9.77 -13.49 -1.28
N LEU A 22 8.71 -14.24 -1.03
CA LEU A 22 8.78 -15.52 -0.34
C LEU A 22 9.53 -16.58 -1.16
N LEU A 23 9.31 -16.66 -2.47
CA LEU A 23 10.06 -17.57 -3.34
C LEU A 23 11.56 -17.25 -3.31
N PHE A 24 11.95 -15.97 -3.35
CA PHE A 24 13.35 -15.55 -3.28
C PHE A 24 13.97 -15.86 -1.92
N TRP A 25 13.21 -15.69 -0.84
CA TRP A 25 13.65 -16.05 0.51
C TRP A 25 13.97 -17.55 0.58
N LEU A 26 13.15 -18.40 -0.05
CA LEU A 26 13.42 -19.84 -0.18
C LEU A 26 14.54 -20.18 -1.20
N GLY A 27 15.16 -19.17 -1.82
CA GLY A 27 16.24 -19.34 -2.78
C GLY A 27 15.79 -19.69 -4.22
N ILE A 28 14.49 -19.65 -4.50
CA ILE A 28 13.83 -20.06 -5.75
C ILE A 28 13.60 -18.83 -6.66
N ALA A 29 13.57 -19.03 -7.98
CA ALA A 29 13.13 -18.04 -8.98
C ALA A 29 13.87 -16.68 -8.95
N ARG A 30 15.13 -16.65 -8.51
CA ARG A 30 15.94 -15.42 -8.37
C ARG A 30 16.11 -14.63 -9.67
N ASN A 31 15.92 -15.26 -10.83
CA ASN A 31 15.88 -14.59 -12.14
C ASN A 31 14.69 -13.62 -12.29
N LEU A 32 13.66 -13.72 -11.45
CA LEU A 32 12.48 -12.84 -11.46
C LEU A 32 12.61 -11.62 -10.53
N VAL A 33 13.77 -11.38 -9.93
CA VAL A 33 14.01 -10.19 -9.09
C VAL A 33 13.63 -8.87 -9.80
N PRO A 34 13.94 -8.64 -11.09
CA PRO A 34 13.49 -7.43 -11.78
C PRO A 34 11.97 -7.26 -11.80
N VAL A 35 11.22 -8.37 -11.93
CA VAL A 35 9.75 -8.36 -11.90
C VAL A 35 9.25 -7.98 -10.51
N HIS A 36 9.83 -8.53 -9.44
CA HIS A 36 9.51 -8.14 -8.07
C HIS A 36 9.79 -6.65 -7.82
N MET A 37 10.91 -6.13 -8.31
CA MET A 37 11.24 -4.69 -8.21
C MET A 37 10.19 -3.83 -8.91
N LEU A 38 9.78 -4.19 -10.14
CA LEU A 38 8.72 -3.50 -10.86
C LEU A 38 7.40 -3.52 -10.06
N LEU A 39 7.00 -4.67 -9.52
CA LEU A 39 5.79 -4.80 -8.71
C LEU A 39 5.87 -3.95 -7.44
N GLY A 40 7.03 -3.90 -6.77
CA GLY A 40 7.29 -3.04 -5.62
C GLY A 40 7.16 -1.55 -5.95
N ILE A 41 7.69 -1.12 -7.09
CA ILE A 41 7.53 0.27 -7.58
C ILE A 41 6.05 0.57 -7.86
N LEU A 42 5.32 -0.35 -8.50
CA LEU A 42 3.88 -0.18 -8.73
C LEU A 42 3.08 -0.09 -7.43
N VAL A 43 3.45 -0.85 -6.39
CA VAL A 43 2.86 -0.73 -5.05
C VAL A 43 3.08 0.68 -4.49
N VAL A 44 4.31 1.18 -4.53
CA VAL A 44 4.66 2.51 -3.98
C VAL A 44 3.96 3.63 -4.73
N LEU A 45 3.98 3.62 -6.06
CA LEU A 45 3.29 4.62 -6.87
C LEU A 45 1.77 4.58 -6.64
N SER A 46 1.19 3.39 -6.55
CA SER A 46 -0.25 3.24 -6.25
C SER A 46 -0.60 3.78 -4.86
N LEU A 47 0.25 3.52 -3.86
CA LEU A 47 0.09 4.04 -2.50
C LEU A 47 0.13 5.58 -2.50
N TRP A 48 1.08 6.19 -3.20
CA TRP A 48 1.19 7.65 -3.31
C TRP A 48 -0.01 8.26 -4.04
N VAL A 49 -0.46 7.64 -5.15
CA VAL A 49 -1.67 8.07 -5.87
C VAL A 49 -2.90 7.99 -4.97
N ILE A 50 -3.05 6.94 -4.17
CA ILE A 50 -4.16 6.81 -3.22
C ILE A 50 -4.06 7.90 -2.13
N GLY A 51 -2.87 8.08 -1.53
CA GLY A 51 -2.64 9.04 -0.45
C GLY A 51 -2.90 10.48 -0.90
N ILE A 52 -2.19 10.94 -1.93
CA ILE A 52 -2.35 12.29 -2.50
C ILE A 52 -3.77 12.45 -3.03
N GLY A 53 -4.27 11.47 -3.78
CA GLY A 53 -5.61 11.47 -4.35
C GLY A 53 -6.69 11.65 -3.28
N GLN A 54 -6.57 11.01 -2.12
CA GLN A 54 -7.50 11.27 -1.03
C GLN A 54 -7.35 12.67 -0.44
N ALA A 55 -6.13 13.15 -0.16
CA ALA A 55 -5.93 14.46 0.44
C ALA A 55 -6.50 15.60 -0.42
N VAL A 56 -6.29 15.56 -1.74
CA VAL A 56 -6.81 16.60 -2.65
C VAL A 56 -8.32 16.51 -2.85
N ASN A 57 -8.96 15.38 -2.52
CA ASN A 57 -10.40 15.19 -2.58
C ASN A 57 -11.07 15.36 -1.19
N GLY A 58 -10.53 16.24 -0.34
CA GLY A 58 -11.09 16.55 0.99
C GLY A 58 -10.73 15.54 2.09
N GLY A 59 -9.74 14.67 1.85
CA GLY A 59 -9.25 13.70 2.81
C GLY A 59 -8.22 14.25 3.80
N SER A 60 -7.51 13.35 4.50
CA SER A 60 -6.53 13.70 5.53
C SER A 60 -5.13 13.86 4.93
N TRP A 61 -4.58 15.07 5.01
CA TRP A 61 -3.19 15.36 4.65
C TRP A 61 -2.16 14.55 5.47
N PRO A 62 -2.31 14.38 6.80
CA PRO A 62 -1.43 13.49 7.57
C PRO A 62 -1.35 12.06 7.03
N MET A 63 -2.47 11.50 6.55
CA MET A 63 -2.47 10.18 5.92
C MET A 63 -1.70 10.16 4.60
N ALA A 64 -1.80 11.22 3.79
CA ALA A 64 -1.03 11.34 2.55
C ALA A 64 0.48 11.43 2.83
N VAL A 65 0.89 12.22 3.81
CA VAL A 65 2.30 12.29 4.24
C VAL A 65 2.78 10.94 4.74
N GLY A 66 1.99 10.24 5.57
CA GLY A 66 2.31 8.88 6.01
C GLY A 66 2.47 7.90 4.83
N ALA A 67 1.63 8.01 3.80
CA ALA A 67 1.71 7.18 2.59
C ALA A 67 2.99 7.46 1.79
N LEU A 68 3.37 8.74 1.67
CA LEU A 68 4.61 9.16 1.01
C LEU A 68 5.83 8.61 1.73
N LEU A 69 5.91 8.82 3.05
CA LEU A 69 7.03 8.36 3.88
C LEU A 69 7.16 6.84 3.88
N LEU A 70 6.05 6.12 4.07
CA LEU A 70 6.05 4.66 4.04
C LEU A 70 6.49 4.13 2.67
N GLY A 71 5.98 4.69 1.58
CA GLY A 71 6.38 4.29 0.23
C GLY A 71 7.86 4.58 -0.04
N ALA A 72 8.37 5.73 0.38
CA ALA A 72 9.80 6.06 0.28
C ALA A 72 10.67 5.07 1.07
N LEU A 73 10.26 4.73 2.30
CA LEU A 73 10.95 3.75 3.13
C LEU A 73 10.99 2.36 2.48
N VAL A 74 9.86 1.91 1.90
CA VAL A 74 9.80 0.63 1.15
C VAL A 74 10.81 0.62 0.00
N VAL A 75 10.88 1.69 -0.82
CA VAL A 75 11.82 1.78 -1.94
C VAL A 75 13.25 1.77 -1.45
N VAL A 76 13.60 2.62 -0.48
CA VAL A 76 14.98 2.75 0.01
C VAL A 76 15.47 1.44 0.61
N VAL A 77 14.65 0.79 1.46
CA VAL A 77 15.01 -0.50 2.05
C VAL A 77 15.09 -1.59 0.99
N GLY A 78 14.13 -1.66 0.06
CA GLY A 78 14.10 -2.69 -0.98
C GLY A 78 15.30 -2.61 -1.93
N LEU A 79 15.65 -1.41 -2.40
CA LEU A 79 16.81 -1.20 -3.29
C LEU A 79 18.14 -1.53 -2.63
N ARG A 80 18.23 -1.40 -1.30
CA ARG A 80 19.45 -1.66 -0.54
C ARG A 80 19.42 -2.99 0.19
N GLN A 81 18.34 -3.78 0.09
CA GLN A 81 18.12 -4.97 0.91
C GLN A 81 19.34 -5.89 0.91
N THR A 82 19.87 -6.21 -0.27
CA THR A 82 21.00 -7.15 -0.47
C THR A 82 22.33 -6.65 0.08
N SER A 83 22.44 -5.37 0.44
CA SER A 83 23.65 -4.73 0.95
C SER A 83 23.55 -4.34 2.43
N LEU A 84 22.40 -4.58 3.07
CA LEU A 84 22.17 -4.29 4.48
C LEU A 84 22.34 -5.55 5.35
N LEU A 85 22.99 -5.38 6.50
CA LEU A 85 23.23 -6.41 7.54
C LEU A 85 23.66 -7.77 6.95
N LEU A 86 24.70 -7.76 6.13
CA LEU A 86 25.25 -8.98 5.52
C LEU A 86 25.62 -10.03 6.58
N GLY A 87 25.48 -11.31 6.23
CA GLY A 87 25.80 -12.43 7.11
C GLY A 87 24.61 -12.97 7.92
N PRO A 88 24.82 -13.52 9.13
CA PRO A 88 23.78 -14.25 9.88
C PRO A 88 22.55 -13.43 10.25
N LEU A 89 22.63 -12.10 10.22
CA LEU A 89 21.53 -11.20 10.57
C LEU A 89 20.77 -10.65 9.35
N HIS A 90 21.16 -11.04 8.14
CA HIS A 90 20.55 -10.51 6.91
C HIS A 90 19.04 -10.80 6.81
N TRP A 91 18.60 -11.93 7.37
CA TRP A 91 17.18 -12.29 7.42
C TRP A 91 16.32 -11.24 8.15
N VAL A 92 16.89 -10.45 9.08
CA VAL A 92 16.18 -9.37 9.77
C VAL A 92 15.75 -8.30 8.77
N ILE A 93 16.62 -7.93 7.83
CA ILE A 93 16.28 -6.97 6.79
C ILE A 93 15.22 -7.55 5.85
N GLN A 94 15.28 -8.85 5.55
CA GLN A 94 14.26 -9.52 4.73
C GLN A 94 12.88 -9.48 5.40
N VAL A 95 12.80 -9.75 6.72
CA VAL A 95 11.55 -9.60 7.50
C VAL A 95 11.07 -8.16 7.49
N VAL A 96 11.95 -7.20 7.77
CA VAL A 96 11.60 -5.77 7.80
C VAL A 96 11.04 -5.32 6.46
N HIS A 97 11.69 -5.68 5.35
CA HIS A 97 11.22 -5.33 4.02
C HIS A 97 9.86 -5.97 3.70
N LEU A 98 9.67 -7.24 4.05
CA LEU A 98 8.39 -7.93 3.88
C LEU A 98 7.27 -7.24 4.67
N LEU A 99 7.51 -6.90 5.93
CA LEU A 99 6.55 -6.17 6.78
C LEU A 99 6.25 -4.78 6.25
N LEU A 100 7.26 -4.04 5.77
CA LEU A 100 7.07 -2.73 5.14
C LEU A 100 6.21 -2.84 3.87
N GLY A 101 6.48 -3.83 3.02
CA GLY A 101 5.70 -4.08 1.80
C GLY A 101 4.23 -4.44 2.11
N MET A 102 3.99 -5.35 3.04
CA MET A 102 2.63 -5.68 3.49
C MET A 102 1.94 -4.49 4.15
N GLY A 103 2.68 -3.73 4.97
CA GLY A 103 2.22 -2.51 5.61
C GLY A 103 1.79 -1.45 4.59
N ALA A 104 2.55 -1.26 3.50
CA ALA A 104 2.19 -0.35 2.43
C ALA A 104 0.87 -0.73 1.74
N VAL A 105 0.67 -2.02 1.44
CA VAL A 105 -0.59 -2.52 0.86
C VAL A 105 -1.75 -2.33 1.84
N GLY A 106 -1.59 -2.76 3.09
CA GLY A 106 -2.60 -2.65 4.13
C GLY A 106 -3.00 -1.19 4.41
N PHE A 107 -2.03 -0.29 4.52
CA PHE A 107 -2.25 1.14 4.74
C PHE A 107 -3.01 1.77 3.57
N GLY A 108 -2.65 1.43 2.33
CA GLY A 108 -3.39 1.87 1.14
C GLY A 108 -4.83 1.37 1.10
N GLN A 109 -5.09 0.11 1.49
CA GLN A 109 -6.45 -0.43 1.58
C GLN A 109 -7.28 0.24 2.68
N ALA A 110 -6.70 0.46 3.85
CA ALA A 110 -7.37 1.18 4.95
C ALA A 110 -7.77 2.61 4.53
N MET A 111 -6.87 3.29 3.83
CA MET A 111 -7.13 4.59 3.21
C MET A 111 -8.32 4.55 2.25
N VAL A 112 -8.37 3.59 1.32
CA VAL A 112 -9.48 3.43 0.35
C VAL A 112 -10.80 3.06 1.05
N ALA A 113 -10.76 2.27 2.11
CA ALA A 113 -11.95 1.94 2.89
C ALA A 113 -12.53 3.18 3.58
N ARG A 114 -11.67 4.04 4.14
CA ARG A 114 -12.08 5.27 4.84
C ARG A 114 -12.77 6.28 3.92
N SER A 115 -12.27 6.47 2.69
CA SER A 115 -12.92 7.35 1.70
C SER A 115 -14.33 6.87 1.34
N ARG A 116 -14.57 5.55 1.32
CA ARG A 116 -15.90 4.99 1.02
C ARG A 116 -16.86 5.14 2.20
N GLY A 117 -16.35 5.03 3.43
CA GLY A 117 -17.13 5.20 4.66
C GLY A 117 -17.63 6.64 4.86
N ALA A 118 -16.81 7.64 4.51
CA ALA A 118 -17.18 9.04 4.61
C ALA A 118 -18.33 9.47 3.67
N VAL A 119 -18.63 8.68 2.63
CA VAL A 119 -19.70 8.97 1.65
C VAL A 119 -21.09 8.49 2.11
N ARG A 120 -21.19 7.69 3.19
CA ARG A 120 -22.48 7.25 3.76
C ARG A 120 -22.93 8.12 4.94
N VAL A 121 -23.44 9.32 4.65
CA VAL A 121 -24.54 9.95 5.42
C VAL A 121 -25.39 10.79 4.46
N PRO A 122 -26.46 10.22 3.88
CA PRO A 122 -27.73 10.96 3.87
C PRO A 122 -28.93 10.08 4.26
N GLY A 123 -29.72 10.53 5.25
CA GLY A 123 -31.09 10.03 5.47
C GLY A 123 -31.35 9.32 6.80
N ALA A 124 -31.09 9.98 7.93
CA ALA A 124 -31.69 9.61 9.21
C ALA A 124 -32.40 10.82 9.83
N ALA A 125 -33.45 11.29 9.16
CA ALA A 125 -34.53 12.06 9.76
C ALA A 125 -35.74 11.94 8.82
N VAL A 126 -36.46 10.84 8.95
CA VAL A 126 -37.84 10.73 8.45
C VAL A 126 -38.68 11.68 9.30
N SER A 127 -39.10 12.81 8.73
CA SER A 127 -40.14 13.63 9.36
C SER A 127 -41.46 12.86 9.30
N PRO A 128 -42.16 12.63 10.43
CA PRO A 128 -43.48 12.03 10.39
C PRO A 128 -44.48 12.96 9.67
N PRO A 129 -45.51 12.39 9.00
CA PRO A 129 -46.51 13.19 8.31
C PRO A 129 -47.30 14.04 9.32
N GLN A 130 -47.33 15.34 9.07
CA GLN A 130 -48.27 16.25 9.71
C GLN A 130 -49.64 16.07 9.10
N SER A 131 -50.66 15.88 9.92
CA SER A 131 -52.06 16.15 9.55
C SER A 131 -53.00 16.01 10.76
N PRO A 132 -54.15 16.70 10.78
CA PRO A 132 -54.45 18.06 10.33
C PRO A 132 -54.66 19.04 11.50
#